data_AF-A0A0Q8CH41-F1
#
_entry.id   AF-A0A0Q8CH41-F1
#
_cell.length_a   1.000
_cell.length_b   1.000
_cell.length_c   1.000
_cell.angle_alpha   90.00
_cell.angle_beta   90.00
_cell.angle_gamma   90.00
#
_symmetry.space_group_name_H-M   'P 1'
#
loop_
_entity.id
_entity.type
_entity.pdbx_description
1 polymer ?
#
loop_
_entity_poly.entity_id
_entity_poly.type
_entity_poly.pdbx_seq_one_letter_code
_entity_poly.pdbx_strand_id
1 'polypeptide(L)'
;MSTYATETALVKDERGFGMVEILVSMLLLGIVAIAFLPLLIQGLKVSQLNTTTATATQLVNQQADGALATPQNCDAFVEFMGRPLVSVTDPRGVVLTPHITGTTTCPTVYPATVSIRVYVTNPSGSVVAETTALILLQKAHA
;
A
#
# COMPACT_ATOMS: atom_id res chain seq x y z
N MET A 1 60.55 -21.02 -60.46
CA MET A 1 59.69 -22.20 -60.30
C MET A 1 59.07 -22.10 -58.91
N SER A 2 57.88 -21.52 -58.79
CA SER A 2 57.19 -21.37 -57.50
C SER A 2 55.71 -21.67 -57.72
N THR A 3 55.23 -22.70 -57.03
CA THR A 3 53.93 -23.33 -57.22
C THR A 3 52.91 -22.63 -56.34
N TYR A 4 51.97 -21.89 -56.93
CA TYR A 4 50.82 -21.34 -56.22
C TYR A 4 49.75 -22.43 -56.16
N ALA A 5 49.55 -23.01 -54.97
CA ALA A 5 48.41 -23.87 -54.70
C ALA A 5 47.15 -23.00 -54.73
N THR A 6 46.31 -23.19 -55.76
CA THR A 6 44.97 -22.61 -55.83
C THR A 6 44.10 -23.31 -54.80
N GLU A 7 44.02 -22.74 -53.60
CA GLU A 7 43.06 -23.14 -52.60
C GLU A 7 41.68 -22.65 -53.07
N THR A 8 40.89 -23.56 -53.63
CA THR A 8 39.50 -23.31 -54.02
C THR A 8 38.70 -23.06 -52.75
N ALA A 9 38.63 -21.80 -52.32
CA ALA A 9 37.75 -21.38 -51.24
C ALA A 9 36.30 -21.66 -51.68
N LEU A 10 35.72 -22.72 -51.13
CA LEU A 10 34.29 -22.98 -51.18
C LEU A 10 33.59 -21.79 -50.50
N VAL A 11 33.22 -20.77 -51.27
CA VAL A 11 32.42 -19.64 -50.78
C VAL A 11 31.03 -20.18 -50.49
N LYS A 12 30.87 -20.70 -49.28
CA LYS A 12 29.58 -21.08 -48.70
C LYS A 12 28.78 -19.78 -48.54
N ASP A 13 27.66 -19.68 -49.24
CA ASP A 13 26.82 -18.49 -49.26
C ASP A 13 26.06 -18.37 -47.92
N GLU A 14 26.75 -17.89 -46.88
CA GLU A 14 26.25 -17.69 -45.51
C GLU A 14 25.38 -16.41 -45.37
N ARG A 15 25.11 -15.70 -46.48
CA ARG A 15 24.44 -14.39 -46.49
C ARG A 15 22.97 -14.43 -46.07
N GLY A 16 22.29 -15.58 -46.21
CA GLY A 16 20.90 -15.77 -45.81
C GLY A 16 20.70 -16.21 -44.35
N PHE A 17 21.68 -16.87 -43.75
CA PHE A 17 21.56 -17.44 -42.39
C PHE A 17 21.64 -16.35 -41.31
N GLY A 18 22.53 -15.36 -41.48
CA GLY A 18 22.71 -14.27 -40.52
C GLY A 18 21.48 -13.36 -40.36
N MET A 19 20.76 -13.06 -41.45
CA MET A 19 19.56 -12.22 -41.35
C MET A 19 18.42 -12.91 -40.59
N VAL A 20 18.22 -14.21 -40.82
CA VAL A 20 17.19 -14.99 -40.12
C VAL A 20 17.54 -15.13 -38.64
N GLU A 21 18.81 -15.33 -38.29
CA GLU A 21 19.26 -15.45 -36.90
C GLU A 21 19.02 -14.16 -36.09
N ILE A 22 19.24 -12.99 -36.69
CA ILE A 22 18.94 -11.70 -36.06
C ILE A 22 17.43 -11.51 -35.85
N LEU A 23 16.62 -11.86 -36.86
CA LEU A 23 15.16 -11.80 -36.75
C LEU A 23 14.63 -12.74 -35.66
N VAL A 24 15.17 -13.95 -35.59
CA VAL A 24 14.82 -14.93 -34.55
C VAL A 24 15.28 -14.44 -33.18
N SER A 25 16.48 -13.86 -33.05
CA SER A 25 16.98 -13.31 -31.78
C SER A 25 16.14 -12.15 -31.28
N MET A 26 15.73 -11.23 -32.17
CA MET A 26 14.82 -10.14 -31.82
C MET A 26 13.42 -10.66 -31.45
N LEU A 27 12.94 -11.70 -32.15
CA LEU A 27 11.67 -12.38 -31.81
C LEU A 27 11.74 -13.02 -30.43
N LEU A 28 12.78 -13.79 -30.15
CA LEU A 28 12.99 -14.44 -28.85
C LEU A 28 13.13 -13.41 -27.73
N LEU A 29 13.89 -12.33 -27.96
CA LEU A 29 13.99 -11.22 -27.01
C LEU A 29 12.64 -10.55 -26.76
N GLY A 30 11.83 -10.35 -27.82
CA GLY A 30 10.49 -9.80 -27.71
C GLY A 30 9.55 -10.69 -26.89
N ILE A 31 9.58 -12.00 -27.11
CA ILE A 31 8.78 -12.98 -26.35
C ILE A 31 9.17 -12.94 -24.87
N VAL A 32 10.48 -12.93 -24.57
CA VAL A 32 10.98 -12.83 -23.20
C VAL A 32 10.56 -11.52 -22.54
N ALA A 33 10.64 -10.39 -23.25
CA ALA A 33 10.21 -9.10 -22.72
C ALA A 33 8.71 -9.08 -22.37
N ILE A 34 7.86 -9.64 -23.23
CA ILE A 34 6.40 -9.73 -22.98
C ILE A 34 6.11 -10.69 -21.82
N ALA A 35 6.87 -11.77 -21.68
CA ALA A 35 6.72 -12.72 -20.58
C ALA A 35 6.97 -12.09 -19.20
N PHE A 36 7.77 -11.03 -19.11
CA PHE A 36 8.02 -10.30 -17.84
C PHE A 36 6.97 -9.24 -17.51
N LEU A 37 6.14 -8.80 -18.47
CA LEU A 37 5.13 -7.76 -18.25
C LEU A 37 4.16 -8.08 -17.09
N PRO A 38 3.64 -9.32 -16.93
CA PRO A 38 2.75 -9.66 -15.82
C PRO A 38 3.42 -9.51 -14.45
N LEU A 39 4.72 -9.85 -14.35
CA LEU A 39 5.47 -9.71 -13.10
C LEU A 39 5.64 -8.24 -12.72
N LEU A 40 5.92 -7.38 -13.69
CA LEU A 40 6.00 -5.94 -13.45
C LEU A 40 4.67 -5.37 -12.94
N ILE A 41 3.55 -5.75 -13.58
CA ILE A 41 2.20 -5.30 -13.17
C ILE A 41 1.89 -5.79 -11.74
N GLN A 42 2.23 -7.03 -11.42
CA GLN A 42 2.04 -7.57 -10.07
C GLN A 42 2.88 -6.82 -9.03
N GLY A 43 4.16 -6.55 -9.33
CA GLY A 43 5.02 -5.77 -8.44
C GLY A 43 4.49 -4.37 -8.14
N LEU A 44 3.99 -3.67 -9.18
CA LEU A 44 3.38 -2.35 -9.02
C LEU A 44 2.11 -2.39 -8.17
N LYS A 45 1.22 -3.38 -8.39
CA LYS A 45 -0.01 -3.54 -7.61
C LYS A 45 0.29 -3.80 -6.13
N VAL A 46 1.24 -4.69 -5.83
CA VAL A 46 1.65 -4.98 -4.46
C VAL A 46 2.23 -3.73 -3.80
N SER A 47 3.05 -2.95 -4.52
CA SER A 47 3.59 -1.70 -4.00
C SER A 47 2.47 -0.69 -3.64
N GLN A 48 1.45 -0.54 -4.50
CA GLN A 48 0.32 0.37 -4.20
C GLN A 48 -0.48 -0.07 -2.98
N LEU A 49 -0.76 -1.38 -2.84
CA LEU A 49 -1.45 -1.92 -1.68
C LEU A 49 -0.65 -1.68 -0.39
N ASN A 50 0.66 -1.92 -0.42
CA ASN A 50 1.51 -1.69 0.74
C ASN A 50 1.56 -0.22 1.16
N THR A 51 1.64 0.72 0.20
CA THR A 51 1.58 2.15 0.51
C THR A 51 0.24 2.53 1.13
N THR A 52 -0.88 2.08 0.53
CA THR A 52 -2.23 2.38 1.03
C THR A 52 -2.43 1.86 2.45
N THR A 53 -1.98 0.63 2.73
CA THR A 53 -2.06 0.04 4.07
C THR A 53 -1.19 0.79 5.08
N ALA A 54 0.00 1.24 4.68
CA ALA A 54 0.87 2.04 5.55
C ALA A 54 0.22 3.38 5.91
N THR A 55 -0.36 4.09 4.93
CA THR A 55 -1.09 5.33 5.16
C THR A 55 -2.33 5.12 6.04
N ALA A 56 -3.11 4.06 5.79
CA ALA A 56 -4.24 3.71 6.64
C ALA A 56 -3.81 3.43 8.10
N THR A 57 -2.72 2.69 8.29
CA THR A 57 -2.16 2.40 9.62
C THR A 57 -1.70 3.68 10.32
N GLN A 58 -1.03 4.57 9.59
CA GLN A 58 -0.62 5.87 10.13
C GLN A 58 -1.82 6.71 10.59
N LEU A 59 -2.89 6.75 9.80
CA LEU A 59 -4.12 7.46 10.17
C LEU A 59 -4.76 6.85 11.43
N VAL A 60 -4.87 5.52 11.50
CA VAL A 60 -5.41 4.82 12.67
C VAL A 60 -4.59 5.14 13.93
N ASN A 61 -3.26 5.09 13.84
CA ASN A 61 -2.39 5.41 14.98
C ASN A 61 -2.51 6.89 15.39
N GLN A 62 -2.55 7.81 14.43
CA GLN A 62 -2.74 9.24 14.73
C GLN A 62 -4.03 9.51 15.51
N GLN A 63 -5.12 8.83 15.15
CA GLN A 63 -6.39 8.98 15.88
C GLN A 63 -6.33 8.30 17.26
N ALA A 64 -5.70 7.14 17.38
CA ALA A 64 -5.52 6.48 18.67
C ALA A 64 -4.65 7.33 19.63
N ASP A 65 -3.55 7.88 19.13
CA ASP A 65 -2.68 8.77 19.90
C ASP A 65 -3.39 10.08 20.28
N GLY A 66 -4.19 10.64 19.37
CA GLY A 66 -5.04 11.80 19.65
C GLY A 66 -6.05 11.53 20.77
N ALA A 67 -6.63 10.32 20.79
CA ALA A 67 -7.54 9.91 21.84
C ALA A 67 -6.81 9.77 23.19
N LEU A 68 -5.62 9.18 23.20
CA LEU A 68 -4.78 9.05 24.40
C LEU A 68 -4.25 10.40 24.92
N ALA A 69 -4.06 11.38 24.04
CA ALA A 69 -3.65 12.74 24.40
C ALA A 69 -4.80 13.59 24.97
N THR A 70 -6.04 13.10 24.91
CA THR A 70 -7.21 13.80 25.45
C THR A 70 -7.12 13.85 26.99
N PRO A 71 -7.52 14.96 27.63
CA PRO A 71 -7.62 15.02 29.08
C PRO A 71 -8.37 13.81 29.67
N GLN A 72 -7.90 13.28 30.79
CA GLN A 72 -8.48 12.08 31.45
C GLN A 72 -9.80 12.38 32.19
N ASN A 73 -10.67 13.18 31.60
CA ASN A 73 -12.03 13.45 32.05
C ASN A 73 -13.02 13.05 30.95
N CYS A 74 -14.26 12.76 31.35
CA CYS A 74 -15.21 12.20 30.41
C CYS A 74 -15.75 13.23 29.40
N ASP A 75 -15.93 14.49 29.79
CA ASP A 75 -16.40 15.53 28.86
C ASP A 75 -15.46 15.67 27.65
N ALA A 76 -14.15 15.75 27.89
CA ALA A 76 -13.17 15.87 26.83
C ALA A 76 -13.15 14.63 25.94
N PHE A 77 -13.35 13.45 26.52
CA PHE A 77 -13.45 12.20 25.77
C PHE A 77 -14.70 12.15 24.88
N VAL A 78 -15.86 12.55 25.39
CA VAL A 78 -17.10 12.62 24.58
C VAL A 78 -16.97 13.67 23.47
N GLU A 79 -16.34 14.81 23.77
CA GLU A 79 -16.04 15.82 22.76
C GLU A 79 -15.13 15.25 21.66
N PHE A 80 -14.06 14.55 22.03
CA PHE A 80 -13.16 13.90 21.08
C PHE A 80 -13.90 12.90 20.18
N MET A 81 -14.76 12.05 20.77
CA MET A 81 -15.57 11.08 20.03
C MET A 81 -16.57 11.72 19.07
N GLY A 82 -17.03 12.95 19.35
CA GLY A 82 -17.95 13.71 18.52
C GLY A 82 -17.29 14.52 17.40
N ARG A 83 -15.95 14.58 17.35
CA ARG A 83 -15.24 15.38 16.34
C ARG A 83 -15.38 14.76 14.95
N PRO A 84 -15.68 15.56 13.92
CA PRO A 84 -15.69 15.07 12.55
C PRO A 84 -14.27 14.71 12.14
N LEU A 85 -14.09 13.49 11.62
CA LEU A 85 -12.82 13.04 11.08
C LEU A 85 -12.74 13.36 9.59
N VAL A 86 -11.59 13.85 9.14
CA VAL A 86 -11.37 14.26 7.76
C VAL A 86 -10.83 13.08 6.96
N SER A 87 -11.43 12.83 5.79
CA SER A 87 -10.93 11.85 4.83
C SER A 87 -9.63 12.33 4.19
N VAL A 88 -8.68 11.42 3.99
CA VAL A 88 -7.37 11.71 3.39
C VAL A 88 -7.23 10.96 2.07
N THR A 89 -6.74 11.64 1.04
CA THR A 89 -6.43 10.99 -0.24
C THR A 89 -4.97 10.57 -0.24
N ASP A 90 -4.72 9.27 -0.42
CA ASP A 90 -3.38 8.71 -0.60
C ASP A 90 -2.74 9.25 -1.91
N PRO A 91 -1.41 9.41 -2.00
CA PRO A 91 -0.70 9.71 -3.26
C PRO A 91 -1.09 8.86 -4.49
N ARG A 92 -1.70 7.68 -4.30
CA ARG A 92 -2.23 6.81 -5.36
C ARG A 92 -3.68 7.10 -5.77
N GLY A 93 -4.30 8.13 -5.18
CA GLY A 93 -5.67 8.55 -5.49
C GLY A 93 -6.76 7.77 -4.74
N VAL A 94 -6.40 6.96 -3.75
CA VAL A 94 -7.37 6.22 -2.92
C VAL A 94 -7.83 7.12 -1.77
N VAL A 95 -9.14 7.36 -1.67
CA VAL A 95 -9.72 8.10 -0.55
C VAL A 95 -9.88 7.19 0.66
N LEU A 96 -9.20 7.51 1.75
CA LEU A 96 -9.26 6.80 3.02
C LEU A 96 -10.10 7.59 4.01
N THR A 97 -11.11 6.94 4.58
CA THR A 97 -12.03 7.55 5.54
C THR A 97 -11.82 6.95 6.94
N PRO A 98 -11.27 7.71 7.89
CA PRO A 98 -11.15 7.27 9.27
C PRO A 98 -12.50 7.32 10.01
N HIS A 99 -12.70 6.36 10.91
CA HIS A 99 -13.86 6.23 11.77
C HIS A 99 -13.41 5.87 13.18
N ILE A 100 -14.16 6.37 14.17
CA ILE A 100 -13.99 6.02 15.58
C ILE A 100 -15.33 5.54 16.10
N THR A 101 -15.33 4.41 16.80
CA THR A 101 -16.51 3.81 17.43
C THR A 101 -16.15 3.40 18.85
N GLY A 102 -17.09 3.54 19.78
CA GLY A 102 -16.84 3.24 21.19
C GLY A 102 -18.02 3.68 22.05
N THR A 103 -17.88 3.48 23.36
CA THR A 103 -18.86 3.95 24.32
C THR A 103 -18.82 5.47 24.42
N THR A 104 -19.90 6.17 24.07
CA THR A 104 -20.02 7.63 24.23
C THR A 104 -20.64 8.02 25.57
N THR A 105 -21.03 7.04 26.39
CA THR A 105 -21.63 7.25 27.71
C THR A 105 -20.55 7.24 28.79
N CYS A 106 -20.54 8.29 29.61
CA CYS A 106 -19.63 8.41 30.73
C CYS A 106 -19.93 7.40 31.86
N PRO A 107 -18.91 6.71 32.41
CA PRO A 107 -19.06 5.94 33.63
C PRO A 107 -19.54 6.80 34.80
N THR A 108 -20.28 6.22 35.74
CA THR A 108 -20.68 6.92 36.98
C THR A 108 -19.70 6.71 38.13
N VAL A 109 -18.79 5.74 38.01
CA VAL A 109 -17.75 5.40 38.98
C VAL A 109 -16.39 5.64 38.34
N TYR A 110 -15.51 6.33 39.07
CA TYR A 110 -14.16 6.66 38.61
C TYR A 110 -13.11 6.21 39.62
N PRO A 111 -11.90 5.81 39.18
CA PRO A 111 -11.43 5.75 37.78
C PRO A 111 -12.05 4.59 36.99
N ALA A 112 -12.22 4.76 35.68
CA ALA A 112 -12.77 3.75 34.78
C ALA A 112 -12.05 3.75 33.43
N THR A 113 -12.00 2.58 32.78
CA THR A 113 -11.37 2.43 31.46
C THR A 113 -12.44 2.19 30.41
N VAL A 114 -12.40 2.96 29.32
CA VAL A 114 -13.29 2.81 28.17
C VAL A 114 -12.49 2.35 26.95
N SER A 115 -13.09 1.49 26.12
CA SER A 115 -12.47 1.04 24.87
C SER A 115 -13.02 1.83 23.68
N ILE A 116 -12.11 2.20 22.79
CA ILE A 116 -12.44 2.76 21.48
C ILE A 116 -11.83 1.91 20.38
N ARG A 117 -12.55 1.78 19.28
CA ARG A 117 -12.15 1.10 18.05
C ARG A 117 -12.02 2.15 16.96
N VAL A 118 -10.80 2.32 16.46
CA VAL A 118 -10.46 3.24 15.37
C VAL A 118 -10.17 2.41 14.14
N TYR A 119 -10.81 2.73 13.02
CA TYR A 119 -10.60 2.01 11.76
C TYR A 119 -10.68 2.95 10.56
N VAL A 120 -10.02 2.56 9.48
CA VAL A 120 -10.01 3.31 8.22
C VAL A 120 -10.66 2.46 7.13
N THR A 121 -11.61 3.04 6.41
CA THR A 121 -12.25 2.42 5.26
C THR A 121 -11.73 2.99 3.95
N ASN A 122 -11.75 2.18 2.91
CA ASN A 122 -11.51 2.61 1.53
C ASN A 122 -12.84 2.99 0.84
N PRO A 123 -12.84 3.45 -0.43
CA PRO A 123 -14.07 3.82 -1.13
C PRO A 123 -15.05 2.66 -1.37
N SER A 124 -14.58 1.40 -1.29
CA SER A 124 -15.45 0.21 -1.36
C SER A 124 -16.09 -0.13 -0.01
N GLY A 125 -15.84 0.66 1.04
CA GLY A 125 -16.34 0.43 2.39
C GLY A 125 -15.61 -0.66 3.16
N SER A 126 -14.52 -1.20 2.63
CA SER A 126 -13.72 -2.25 3.27
C SER A 126 -12.77 -1.63 4.29
N VAL A 127 -12.65 -2.25 5.46
CA VAL A 127 -11.68 -1.85 6.50
C VAL A 127 -10.27 -2.23 6.04
N VAL A 128 -9.39 -1.24 5.95
CA VAL A 128 -7.99 -1.40 5.51
C VAL A 128 -7.05 -1.54 6.70
N ALA A 129 -7.30 -0.76 7.75
CA ALA A 129 -6.53 -0.80 8.99
C ALA A 129 -7.44 -0.52 10.18
N GLU A 130 -7.07 -1.07 11.33
CA GLU A 130 -7.85 -0.97 12.57
C GLU A 130 -6.94 -1.08 13.79
N THR A 131 -7.27 -0.35 14.85
CA THR A 131 -6.72 -0.53 16.19
C THR A 131 -7.80 -0.34 17.26
N THR A 132 -7.55 -0.90 18.44
CA THR A 132 -8.37 -0.68 19.63
C THR A 132 -7.50 -0.04 20.71
N ALA A 133 -7.95 1.09 21.25
CA ALA A 133 -7.28 1.79 22.34
C ALA A 133 -8.12 1.74 23.61
N LEU A 134 -7.44 1.69 24.76
CA LEU A 134 -8.04 1.73 26.09
C LEU A 134 -7.69 3.08 26.72
N ILE A 135 -8.72 3.84 27.11
CA ILE A 135 -8.57 5.18 27.67
C ILE A 135 -8.99 5.16 29.13
N LEU A 136 -8.09 5.63 29.99
CA LEU A 136 -8.36 5.82 31.41
C LEU A 136 -9.05 7.17 31.63
N LEU A 137 -10.25 7.13 32.18
CA LEU A 137 -10.98 8.29 32.66
C LEU A 137 -10.86 8.35 34.19
N GLN A 138 -10.31 9.46 34.70
CA GLN A 138 -10.13 9.66 36.13
C GLN A 138 -11.30 10.37 36.81
N LYS A 139 -12.10 11.12 36.06
CA LYS A 139 -13.24 11.89 36.58
C LYS A 139 -14.27 12.22 35.49
N ALA A 140 -15.46 12.65 35.90
CA ALA A 140 -16.53 13.07 34.99
C ALA A 140 -16.19 14.38 34.26
N HIS A 141 -15.92 15.44 35.02
CA HIS A 141 -15.75 16.80 34.52
C HIS A 141 -14.33 17.33 34.77
N ALA A 142 -13.93 18.34 33.99
CA ALA A 142 -12.63 19.02 34.09
C ALA A 142 -12.43 19.79 35.40
#